data_AF-A0A183N545-F1
#
_entry.id   AF-A0A183N545-F1
#
_cell.length_a   1.000
_cell.length_b   1.000
_cell.length_c   1.000
_cell.angle_alpha   90.00
_cell.angle_beta   90.00
_cell.angle_gamma   90.00
#
_symmetry.space_group_name_H-M   'P 1'
#
loop_
_entity.id
_entity.type
_entity.pdbx_description
1 polymer ?
#
loop_
_entity_poly.entity_id
_entity_poly.type
_entity_poly.pdbx_seq_one_letter_code
_entity_poly.pdbx_strand_id
1 'polypeptide(L)'
;MYEAVCRDLVSNYRPVSLTSAVVKLMENIIPISFINHVEGYNLLSREQHGFRRDLPCLTNLIAREDWAVNGPSRDIFAGDLVVTK
;
A
#
# COMPACT_ATOMS: atom_id res chain seq x y z
N MET A 1 23.29 -2.76 5.91
CA MET A 1 24.08 -1.78 5.15
C MET A 1 23.36 -0.45 5.28
N TYR A 2 23.78 0.39 6.21
CA TYR A 2 23.22 1.73 6.38
C TYR A 2 23.95 2.63 5.39
N GLU A 3 23.24 3.28 4.46
CA GLU A 3 23.90 4.33 3.70
C GLU A 3 24.20 5.49 4.65
N ALA A 4 25.48 5.86 4.73
CA ALA A 4 25.88 7.12 5.32
C ALA A 4 25.27 8.23 4.46
N VAL A 5 24.38 9.02 5.06
CA VAL A 5 23.77 10.19 4.40
C VAL A 5 24.86 11.23 4.17
N CYS A 6 25.42 11.24 2.97
CA CYS A 6 26.15 12.40 2.45
C CYS A 6 25.13 13.52 2.25
N ARG A 7 25.27 14.63 2.99
CA ARG A 7 24.34 15.77 2.94
C ARG A 7 24.27 16.45 1.57
N ASP A 8 25.23 16.13 0.69
CA ASP A 8 25.36 16.70 -0.66
C ASP A 8 24.61 15.88 -1.74
N LEU A 9 24.05 14.71 -1.40
CA LEU A 9 23.23 13.93 -2.32
C LEU A 9 21.75 14.30 -2.12
N VAL A 10 21.26 15.23 -2.95
CA VAL A 10 19.83 15.60 -3.08
C VAL A 10 19.00 14.46 -3.72
N SER A 11 19.33 13.20 -3.44
CA SER A 11 18.63 12.04 -4.02
C SER A 11 17.39 11.63 -3.21
N ASN A 12 17.24 12.12 -1.98
CA ASN A 12 16.15 11.73 -1.06
C ASN A 12 15.28 12.90 -0.60
N TYR A 13 15.17 13.97 -1.40
CA TYR A 13 14.23 15.05 -1.10
C TYR A 13 12.82 14.66 -1.56
N ARG A 14 11.90 14.46 -0.62
CA ARG A 14 10.46 14.38 -0.88
C ARG A 14 9.84 15.77 -0.58
N PRO A 15 9.64 16.64 -1.59
CA PRO A 15 9.09 17.97 -1.35
C PRO A 15 7.73 17.87 -0.66
N VAL A 16 7.56 18.62 0.44
CA VAL A 16 6.28 18.77 1.13
C VAL A 16 5.75 20.16 0.84
N SER A 17 4.59 20.25 0.20
CA SER A 17 3.92 21.53 -0.04
C SER A 17 3.20 21.97 1.23
N LEU A 18 3.42 23.22 1.65
CA LEU A 18 2.62 23.82 2.71
C LEU A 18 1.23 24.16 2.16
N THR A 19 0.25 23.33 2.48
CA THR A 19 -1.14 23.48 2.01
C THR A 19 -1.94 24.47 2.86
N SER A 20 -2.89 25.17 2.23
CA SER A 20 -3.79 26.09 2.94
C SER A 20 -4.74 25.34 3.87
N ALA A 21 -5.33 26.05 4.85
CA ALA A 21 -6.29 25.44 5.78
C ALA A 21 -7.49 24.79 5.06
N VAL A 22 -7.94 25.38 3.95
CA VAL A 22 -9.02 24.83 3.11
C VAL A 22 -8.62 23.48 2.50
N VAL A 23 -7.38 23.37 2.00
CA VAL A 23 -6.88 22.12 1.42
C VAL A 23 -6.77 21.03 2.48
N LYS A 24 -6.32 21.34 3.71
CA LYS A 24 -6.30 20.37 4.82
C LYS A 24 -7.69 19.85 5.20
N LEU A 25 -8.71 20.72 5.14
CA LEU A 25 -10.09 20.29 5.37
C LEU A 25 -10.56 19.33 4.26
N MET A 26 -10.25 19.65 3.00
CA MET A 26 -10.56 18.78 1.87
C MET A 26 -9.81 17.44 1.94
N GLU A 27 -8.54 17.45 2.34
CA GLU A 27 -7.72 16.26 2.57
C GLU A 27 -8.32 15.32 3.61
N ASN A 28 -9.12 15.83 4.56
CA ASN A 28 -9.82 14.98 5.53
C ASN A 28 -11.16 14.46 5.00
N ILE A 29 -11.91 15.26 4.23
CA ILE A 29 -13.27 14.92 3.80
C ILE A 29 -13.26 13.97 2.60
N ILE A 30 -12.43 14.24 1.60
CA ILE A 30 -12.35 13.48 0.35
C ILE A 30 -12.06 11.99 0.58
N PRO A 31 -11.02 11.58 1.35
CA PRO A 31 -10.71 10.17 1.52
C PRO A 31 -11.82 9.38 2.24
N ILE A 32 -12.62 10.01 3.09
CA ILE A 32 -13.74 9.31 3.77
C ILE A 32 -14.77 8.85 2.73
N SER A 33 -15.19 9.77 1.86
CA SER A 33 -16.16 9.44 0.79
C SER A 33 -15.56 8.46 -0.22
N PHE A 34 -14.29 8.68 -0.59
CA PHE A 34 -13.59 7.84 -1.55
C PHE A 34 -13.43 6.40 -1.07
N ILE A 35 -12.96 6.18 0.16
CA ILE A 35 -12.78 4.84 0.73
C ILE A 35 -14.13 4.13 0.83
N ASN A 36 -15.18 4.80 1.33
CA ASN A 36 -16.51 4.20 1.43
C ASN A 36 -17.06 3.75 0.06
N HIS A 37 -16.84 4.54 -0.99
CA HIS A 37 -17.22 4.16 -2.35
C HIS A 37 -16.41 2.96 -2.83
N VAL A 38 -15.08 3.04 -2.74
CA VAL A 38 -14.16 2.01 -3.23
C VAL A 38 -14.36 0.66 -2.52
N GLU A 39 -14.61 0.66 -1.22
CA GLU A 39 -14.94 -0.54 -0.44
C GLU A 39 -16.34 -1.07 -0.76
N GLY A 40 -17.34 -0.18 -0.93
CA GLY A 40 -18.71 -0.56 -1.29
C GLY A 40 -18.83 -1.24 -2.66
N TYR A 41 -18.02 -0.80 -3.64
CA TYR A 41 -17.94 -1.42 -4.97
C TYR A 41 -16.86 -2.52 -5.06
N ASN A 42 -16.18 -2.84 -3.96
CA ASN A 42 -15.09 -3.81 -3.86
C ASN A 42 -14.06 -3.72 -5.00
N LEU A 43 -13.67 -2.48 -5.36
CA LEU A 43 -12.77 -2.20 -6.48
C LEU A 43 -11.30 -2.51 -6.16
N LEU A 44 -10.96 -2.65 -4.88
CA LEU A 44 -9.61 -3.01 -4.43
C LEU A 44 -9.43 -4.52 -4.38
N SER A 45 -8.27 -5.00 -4.83
CA SER A 45 -7.87 -6.39 -4.64
C SER A 45 -7.92 -6.77 -3.15
N ARG A 46 -8.23 -8.04 -2.87
CA ARG A 46 -8.26 -8.57 -1.49
C ARG A 46 -6.87 -8.56 -0.85
N GLU A 47 -5.83 -8.62 -1.66
CA GLU A 47 -4.42 -8.58 -1.21
C GLU A 47 -3.89 -7.15 -1.04
N GLN A 48 -4.67 -6.15 -1.44
CA GLN A 48 -4.30 -4.75 -1.26
C GLN A 48 -4.67 -4.27 0.15
N HIS A 49 -3.66 -4.19 1.00
CA HIS A 49 -3.77 -3.75 2.38
C HIS A 49 -3.66 -2.22 2.53
N GLY A 50 -2.96 -1.55 1.61
CA GLY A 50 -2.86 -0.09 1.60
C GLY A 50 -4.19 0.58 1.23
N PHE A 51 -4.47 1.74 1.84
CA PHE A 51 -5.68 2.55 1.64
C PHE A 51 -7.00 1.98 2.18
N ARG A 52 -6.96 0.90 2.98
CA ARG A 52 -8.13 0.39 3.72
C ARG A 52 -8.05 0.81 5.19
N ARG A 53 -9.21 1.05 5.80
CA ARG A 53 -9.28 1.49 7.21
C ARG A 53 -8.91 0.39 8.20
N ASP A 54 -9.22 -0.87 7.87
CA ASP A 54 -9.11 -2.00 8.80
C ASP A 54 -7.96 -2.97 8.47
N LEU A 55 -7.06 -2.62 7.54
CA LEU A 55 -5.90 -3.43 7.16
C LEU A 55 -4.59 -2.68 7.46
N PRO A 56 -4.08 -2.73 8.71
CA PRO A 56 -2.83 -2.08 9.05
C PRO A 56 -1.63 -2.76 8.38
N CYS A 57 -0.47 -2.09 8.36
CA CYS A 57 0.78 -2.65 7.81
C CYS A 57 1.13 -4.04 8.41
N LEU A 58 0.75 -4.27 9.67
CA LEU A 58 0.95 -5.54 10.36
C LEU A 58 0.24 -6.71 9.65
N THR A 59 -0.98 -6.54 9.14
CA THR A 59 -1.68 -7.62 8.42
C THR A 59 -0.97 -7.96 7.12
N ASN A 60 -0.39 -6.96 6.45
CA ASN A 60 0.43 -7.18 5.25
C ASN A 60 1.73 -7.94 5.58
N LEU A 61 2.35 -7.65 6.72
CA LEU A 61 3.54 -8.38 7.18
C LEU A 61 3.21 -9.82 7.56
N ILE A 62 2.13 -10.04 8.31
CA ILE A 62 1.66 -11.37 8.69
C ILE A 62 1.29 -12.16 7.44
N ALA A 63 0.55 -11.58 6.49
CA ALA A 63 0.22 -12.23 5.22
C ALA A 63 1.47 -12.64 4.44
N ARG A 64 2.52 -11.81 4.47
CA ARG A 64 3.80 -12.10 3.83
C ARG A 64 4.59 -13.21 4.54
N GLU A 65 4.58 -13.24 5.86
CA GLU A 65 5.23 -14.30 6.65
C GLU A 65 4.48 -15.63 6.52
N ASP A 66 3.15 -15.58 6.53
CA ASP A 66 2.28 -16.73 6.32
C ASP A 66 2.47 -17.31 4.90
N TRP A 67 2.57 -16.46 3.88
CA TRP A 67 2.98 -16.86 2.54
C TRP A 67 4.39 -17.49 2.51
N ALA A 68 5.31 -17.05 3.36
CA ALA A 68 6.67 -17.59 3.39
C ALA A 68 6.76 -18.96 4.10
N VAL A 69 5.87 -19.20 5.07
CA VAL A 69 5.83 -20.43 5.88
C VAL A 69 4.90 -21.49 5.28
N ASN A 70 3.71 -21.07 4.84
CA ASN A 70 2.65 -21.87 4.24
C ASN A 70 2.54 -21.68 2.72
N GLY A 71 3.53 -21.00 2.12
CA GLY A 71 3.68 -20.93 0.68
C GLY A 71 3.54 -22.33 0.08
N PRO A 72 2.90 -22.45 -1.09
CA PRO A 72 2.54 -23.74 -1.62
C PRO A 72 3.80 -24.61 -1.58
N SER A 73 3.60 -25.87 -1.18
CA SER A 73 4.58 -26.91 -1.48
C SER A 73 5.12 -26.66 -2.90
N ARG A 74 6.40 -26.96 -3.15
CA ARG A 74 7.13 -26.68 -4.40
C ARG A 74 6.52 -27.31 -5.67
N ASP A 75 5.27 -27.73 -5.59
CA ASP A 75 4.50 -28.52 -6.51
C ASP A 75 3.17 -27.77 -6.70
N ILE A 76 2.93 -27.31 -7.93
CA ILE A 76 1.65 -26.78 -8.47
C ILE A 76 1.46 -25.26 -8.29
N PHE A 77 1.07 -24.58 -9.38
CA PHE A 77 0.75 -23.13 -9.52
C PHE A 77 1.90 -22.16 -9.85
N ALA A 78 2.84 -22.61 -10.68
CA ALA A 78 3.54 -21.72 -11.62
C ALA A 78 2.69 -21.37 -12.87
N GLY A 79 1.41 -21.75 -12.93
CA GLY A 79 0.58 -21.57 -14.11
C GLY A 79 -0.89 -21.44 -13.72
N ASP A 80 -1.36 -20.20 -13.61
CA ASP A 80 -2.47 -19.69 -14.41
C ASP A 80 -3.17 -18.52 -13.70
N LEU A 81 -3.20 -17.41 -14.43
CA LEU A 81 -4.06 -16.24 -14.24
C LEU A 81 -3.56 -15.04 -13.40
N VAL A 82 -2.26 -14.78 -13.36
CA VAL A 82 -1.81 -13.37 -13.48
C VAL A 82 -1.58 -13.10 -14.96
N VAL A 83 -2.67 -12.68 -15.61
CA VAL A 83 -2.71 -11.75 -16.75
C VAL A 83 -1.56 -11.89 -17.75
N THR A 84 -1.84 -12.63 -18.82
CA THR A 84 -1.21 -12.42 -20.13
C THR A 84 -1.24 -10.93 -20.51
N LYS A 85 -0.02 -10.37 -20.65
CA LYS A 85 0.39 -9.26 -21.53
C LYS A 85 -0.19 -7.86 -21.31
#